data_AF-A0A2W6SQP0-F1
#
_entry.id   AF-A0A2W6SQP0-F1
#
_cell.length_a   1.000
_cell.length_b   1.000
_cell.length_c   1.000
_cell.angle_alpha   90.00
_cell.angle_beta   90.00
_cell.angle_gamma   90.00
#
_symmetry.space_group_name_H-M   'P 1'
#
loop_
_entity.id
_entity.type
_entity.pdbx_description
1 polymer ?
#
loop_
_entity_poly.entity_id
_entity_poly.type
_entity_poly.pdbx_seq_one_letter_code
_entity_poly.pdbx_strand_id
1 'polypeptide(L)'
;VYAGNDGNFTLYEDEGDNYNYEKGKYTLIPFKWNDKVRKLLIDKRVGTYTGQNNHRIFNLEIIGINKEVITRKVSYEGNELTIQF
;
A
#
# COMPACT_ATOMS: atom_id res chain seq x y z
N VAL A 1 5.51 5.23 -6.65
CA VAL A 1 6.26 4.10 -7.24
C VAL A 1 7.27 4.66 -8.21
N TYR A 2 8.55 4.33 -8.05
CA TYR A 2 9.57 4.64 -9.04
C TYR A 2 9.69 3.41 -9.96
N ALA A 3 9.25 3.57 -11.21
CA ALA A 3 9.23 2.48 -12.18
C ALA A 3 10.64 2.15 -12.69
N GLY A 4 10.77 0.99 -13.32
CA GLY A 4 12.01 0.48 -13.91
C GLY A 4 12.36 -0.95 -13.48
N ASN A 5 11.72 -1.48 -12.44
CA ASN A 5 11.80 -2.88 -11.99
C ASN A 5 10.62 -3.22 -11.08
N ASP A 6 10.35 -4.51 -10.88
CA ASP A 6 9.37 -4.99 -9.91
C ASP A 6 9.70 -4.46 -8.49
N GLY A 7 8.67 -4.17 -7.72
CA GLY A 7 8.81 -3.58 -6.39
C GLY A 7 7.88 -4.20 -5.39
N ASN A 8 8.33 -4.30 -4.14
CA ASN A 8 7.49 -4.73 -3.02
C ASN A 8 7.76 -3.83 -1.81
N PHE A 9 6.70 -3.55 -1.06
CA PHE A 9 6.77 -2.78 0.17
C PHE A 9 5.59 -3.19 1.06
N THR A 10 5.78 -3.26 2.38
CA THR A 10 4.66 -3.48 3.30
C THR A 10 4.56 -2.30 4.24
N LEU A 11 3.40 -1.63 4.23
CA LEU A 11 3.10 -0.60 5.21
C LEU A 11 2.73 -1.29 6.53
N TYR A 12 3.56 -1.10 7.54
CA TYR A 12 3.32 -1.53 8.92
C TYR A 12 2.77 -0.37 9.73
N GLU A 13 1.73 -0.61 10.52
CA GLU A 13 1.15 0.37 11.44
C GLU A 13 0.63 -0.30 12.72
N ASP A 14 0.82 0.35 13.86
CA ASP A 14 0.30 -0.04 15.18
C ASP A 14 -0.11 1.21 15.99
N GLU A 15 -0.33 1.07 17.30
CA GLU A 15 -0.66 2.19 18.19
C GLU A 15 0.48 3.23 18.36
N GLY A 16 1.75 2.85 18.14
CA GLY A 16 2.92 3.73 18.27
C GLY A 16 3.28 4.19 19.69
N ASP A 17 2.53 3.79 20.72
CA ASP A 17 2.70 4.29 22.10
C ASP A 17 2.83 3.17 23.17
N ASN A 18 2.80 1.90 22.76
CA ASN A 18 2.83 0.76 23.67
C ASN A 18 3.41 -0.52 23.00
N TYR A 19 3.45 -1.63 23.76
CA TYR A 19 4.03 -2.92 23.33
C TYR A 19 3.01 -3.94 22.79
N ASN A 20 1.80 -3.53 22.42
CA ASN A 20 0.77 -4.47 21.94
C ASN A 20 1.14 -5.12 20.60
N TYR A 21 2.08 -4.56 19.84
CA TYR A 21 2.62 -5.18 18.63
C TYR A 21 3.24 -6.56 18.93
N GLU A 22 3.84 -6.75 20.11
CA GLU A 22 4.38 -8.04 20.57
C GLU A 22 3.28 -9.11 20.72
N LYS A 23 2.03 -8.65 20.90
CA LYS A 23 0.82 -9.48 20.98
C LYS A 23 0.06 -9.53 19.66
N GLY A 24 0.66 -9.09 18.55
CA GLY A 24 0.06 -9.10 17.22
C GLY A 24 -0.93 -7.97 16.94
N LYS A 25 -0.92 -6.87 17.73
CA LYS A 25 -1.74 -5.68 17.47
C LYS A 25 -1.01 -4.72 16.55
N TYR A 26 -1.13 -4.99 15.26
CA TYR A 26 -0.64 -4.14 14.19
C TYR A 26 -1.40 -4.49 12.91
N THR A 27 -1.22 -3.69 11.88
CA THR A 27 -1.69 -3.97 10.53
C THR A 27 -0.53 -3.98 9.55
N LEU A 28 -0.67 -4.81 8.51
CA LEU A 28 0.20 -4.88 7.36
C LEU A 28 -0.64 -4.63 6.10
N ILE A 29 -0.18 -3.73 5.23
CA ILE A 29 -0.73 -3.54 3.89
C ILE A 29 0.39 -3.78 2.87
N PRO A 30 0.43 -4.95 2.22
CA PRO A 30 1.40 -5.23 1.17
C PRO A 30 1.10 -4.46 -0.11
N PHE A 31 2.14 -3.90 -0.72
CA PHE A 31 2.14 -3.26 -2.02
C PHE A 31 3.06 -4.06 -2.95
N LYS A 32 2.59 -4.38 -4.16
CA LYS A 32 3.38 -5.08 -5.17
C LYS A 32 3.26 -4.35 -6.50
N TRP A 33 4.38 -3.85 -7.01
CA TRP A 33 4.49 -3.28 -8.35
C TRP A 33 5.03 -4.35 -9.28
N ASN A 34 4.29 -4.62 -10.36
CA ASN A 34 4.81 -5.36 -11.50
C ASN A 34 5.14 -4.36 -12.61
N ASP A 35 6.42 -4.24 -12.95
CA ASP A 35 6.89 -3.23 -13.89
C ASP A 35 6.57 -3.60 -15.33
N LYS A 36 6.74 -4.88 -15.67
CA LYS A 36 6.49 -5.39 -17.03
C LYS A 36 5.07 -5.12 -17.50
N VAL A 37 4.09 -5.30 -16.61
CA VAL A 37 2.68 -5.03 -16.92
C VAL A 37 2.18 -3.71 -16.32
N ARG A 38 3.06 -2.88 -15.74
CA ARG A 38 2.74 -1.57 -15.15
C ARG A 38 1.54 -1.60 -14.20
N LYS A 39 1.55 -2.55 -13.28
CA LYS A 39 0.41 -2.83 -12.40
C LYS A 39 0.82 -2.70 -10.95
N LEU A 40 0.08 -1.88 -10.19
CA LEU A 40 0.19 -1.83 -8.74
C LEU A 40 -0.92 -2.68 -8.12
N LEU A 41 -0.53 -3.56 -7.21
CA LEU A 41 -1.41 -4.24 -6.28
C LEU A 41 -1.28 -3.58 -4.91
N ILE A 42 -2.40 -3.13 -4.35
CA ILE A 42 -2.54 -2.83 -2.93
C ILE A 42 -3.31 -4.02 -2.35
N ASP A 43 -2.61 -4.91 -1.68
CA ASP A 43 -3.13 -6.20 -1.22
C ASP A 43 -4.07 -6.02 -0.02
N LYS A 44 -4.80 -7.07 0.37
CA LYS A 44 -5.69 -7.04 1.54
C LYS A 44 -4.91 -6.68 2.82
N ARG A 45 -5.50 -5.86 3.68
CA ARG A 45 -4.96 -5.55 5.02
C ARG A 45 -4.98 -6.80 5.89
N VAL A 46 -3.86 -7.09 6.54
CA VAL A 46 -3.71 -8.18 7.51
C VAL A 46 -3.52 -7.59 8.90
N GLY A 47 -4.13 -8.21 9.91
CA GLY A 47 -4.03 -7.76 11.31
C GLY A 47 -5.04 -6.68 11.68
N THR A 48 -4.97 -6.25 12.93
CA THR A 48 -5.82 -5.19 13.49
C THR A 48 -5.22 -4.62 14.76
N TYR A 49 -5.46 -3.33 15.03
CA TYR A 49 -5.11 -2.68 16.30
C TYR A 49 -6.16 -1.64 16.71
N THR A 50 -6.14 -1.25 17.98
CA THR A 50 -7.12 -0.30 18.53
C THR A 50 -6.90 1.09 17.93
N GLY A 51 -7.96 1.72 17.44
CA GLY A 51 -7.86 3.06 16.84
C GLY A 51 -7.38 3.07 15.38
N GLN A 52 -7.25 1.89 14.74
CA GLN A 52 -6.86 1.82 13.33
C GLN A 52 -7.82 2.59 12.41
N ASN A 53 -7.27 3.24 11.38
CA ASN A 53 -8.07 3.82 10.33
C ASN A 53 -8.49 2.74 9.30
N ASN A 54 -9.79 2.46 9.25
CA ASN A 54 -10.35 1.45 8.35
C ASN A 54 -10.40 1.92 6.89
N HIS A 55 -10.49 3.24 6.65
CA HIS A 55 -10.63 3.87 5.35
C HIS A 55 -9.41 4.73 5.00
N ARG A 56 -8.77 4.46 3.88
CA ARG A 56 -7.59 5.21 3.43
C ARG A 56 -7.79 5.77 2.04
N ILE A 57 -7.12 6.90 1.80
CA ILE A 57 -6.95 7.45 0.47
C ILE A 57 -5.47 7.39 0.14
N PHE A 58 -5.12 6.68 -0.92
CA PHE A 58 -3.77 6.70 -1.47
C PHE A 58 -3.73 7.64 -2.68
N ASN A 59 -2.84 8.63 -2.61
CA ASN A 59 -2.45 9.45 -3.76
C ASN A 59 -1.22 8.78 -4.38
N LEU A 60 -1.44 8.06 -5.47
CA LEU A 60 -0.42 7.29 -6.16
C LEU A 60 0.27 8.17 -7.20
N GLU A 61 1.59 8.19 -7.17
CA GLU A 61 2.44 8.79 -8.20
C GLU A 61 3.34 7.70 -8.77
N ILE A 62 3.28 7.48 -10.07
CA ILE A 62 4.16 6.56 -10.79
C ILE A 62 5.14 7.41 -11.60
N ILE A 63 6.43 7.30 -11.25
CA ILE A 63 7.50 8.13 -11.82
C ILE A 63 8.34 7.26 -12.74
N GLY A 64 8.66 7.77 -13.94
CA GLY A 64 9.64 7.17 -14.85
C GLY A 64 9.03 6.35 -15.99
N ILE A 65 7.69 6.19 -16.04
CA ILE A 65 7.03 5.64 -17.22
C ILE A 65 7.10 6.69 -18.34
N ASN A 66 7.81 6.37 -19.43
CA ASN A 66 7.97 7.27 -20.58
C ASN A 66 8.47 8.69 -20.23
N LYS A 67 9.20 8.84 -19.12
CA LYS A 67 9.65 10.13 -18.55
C LYS A 67 8.52 11.05 -18.03
N GLU A 68 7.33 10.49 -17.81
CA GLU A 68 6.19 11.20 -17.24
C GLU A 68 5.94 10.79 -15.78
N VAL A 69 5.12 11.58 -15.10
CA VAL A 69 4.54 11.26 -13.80
C VAL A 69 3.05 11.00 -14.00
N ILE A 70 2.61 9.78 -13.72
CA ILE A 70 1.20 9.39 -13.80
C ILE A 70 0.63 9.40 -12.38
N THR A 71 -0.47 10.13 -12.17
CA THR A 71 -1.09 10.25 -10.84
C THR A 71 -2.45 9.56 -10.79
N ARG A 72 -2.79 8.98 -9.63
CA ARG A 72 -4.12 8.42 -9.37
C ARG A 72 -4.47 8.46 -7.90
N LYS A 73 -5.68 8.90 -7.58
CA LYS A 73 -6.26 8.84 -6.24
C LYS A 73 -7.16 7.61 -6.11
N VAL A 74 -7.00 6.81 -5.07
CA VAL A 74 -7.84 5.62 -4.82
C VAL A 74 -8.31 5.55 -3.37
N SER A 75 -9.56 5.11 -3.20
CA SER A 75 -10.13 4.74 -1.90
C SER A 75 -9.76 3.29 -1.57
N TYR A 76 -9.35 3.02 -0.34
CA TYR A 76 -8.96 1.71 0.13
C TYR A 76 -9.63 1.39 1.46
N GLU A 77 -10.45 0.34 1.47
CA GLU A 77 -11.24 -0.10 2.63
C GLU A 77 -10.63 -1.29 3.38
N GLY A 78 -9.42 -1.72 3.01
CA GLY A 78 -8.79 -2.93 3.54
C GLY A 78 -8.90 -4.17 2.65
N ASN A 79 -9.66 -4.10 1.56
CA ASN A 79 -9.75 -5.16 0.54
C ASN A 79 -8.75 -4.92 -0.58
N GLU A 80 -8.31 -6.00 -1.22
CA GLU A 80 -7.40 -5.95 -2.36
C GLU A 80 -7.89 -4.97 -3.46
N LEU A 81 -6.98 -4.15 -3.96
CA LEU A 81 -7.18 -3.23 -5.08
C LEU A 81 -6.05 -3.41 -6.10
N THR A 82 -6.43 -3.71 -7.34
CA THR A 82 -5.49 -3.77 -8.48
C THR A 82 -5.67 -2.53 -9.37
N ILE A 83 -4.56 -1.88 -9.70
CA ILE A 83 -4.53 -0.60 -10.41
C ILE A 83 -3.57 -0.69 -11.60
N GLN A 84 -4.11 -0.54 -12.82
CA GLN A 84 -3.36 -0.64 -14.08
C GLN A 84 -2.91 0.73 -14.60
N PHE A 85 -1.60 0.95 -14.75
CA PHE A 85 -0.99 2.18 -15.26
C PHE A 85 -0.38 2.02 -16.67
#